data_AF-A0A256W4P0-F1
#
_entry.id   AF-A0A256W4P0-F1
#
_cell.length_a   1.000
_cell.length_b   1.000
_cell.length_c   1.000
_cell.angle_alpha   90.00
_cell.angle_beta   90.00
_cell.angle_gamma   90.00
#
_symmetry.space_group_name_H-M   'P 1'
#
loop_
_entity.id
_entity.type
_entity.pdbx_description
1 polymer ?
#
loop_
_entity_poly.entity_id
_entity_poly.type
_entity_poly.pdbx_seq_one_letter_code
_entity_poly.pdbx_strand_id
1 'polypeptide(L)'
;MSGADGKKNFDPNDPEWRTMKLMREHEKINDDDFSNFINSDLGSADEQLDIVMTILKKASYKEKVRALAWMDLVMIADGDIHNKEYELYVKVLKKFDIDEEDVKKDKISLPSL
;
A
#
# COMPACT_ATOMS: atom_id res chain seq x y z
N MET A 1 -5.85 1.38 25.42
CA MET A 1 -7.07 2.14 25.75
C MET A 1 -7.86 2.31 24.48
N SER A 2 -9.07 1.73 24.41
CA SER A 2 -9.92 1.70 23.22
C SER A 2 -10.71 3.00 23.06
N GLY A 3 -10.57 3.67 21.91
CA GLY A 3 -11.42 4.78 21.50
C GLY A 3 -12.70 4.26 20.85
N ALA A 4 -13.83 4.83 21.23
CA ALA A 4 -15.18 4.26 21.12
C ALA A 4 -15.86 4.31 19.74
N ASP A 5 -15.11 4.42 18.64
CA ASP A 5 -15.70 4.59 17.29
C ASP A 5 -15.24 3.53 16.27
N GLY A 6 -14.68 2.38 16.66
CA GLY A 6 -14.28 1.32 15.71
C GLY A 6 -13.25 1.72 14.63
N LYS A 7 -12.81 2.99 14.62
CA LYS A 7 -11.79 3.53 13.73
C LYS A 7 -10.44 3.11 14.28
N LYS A 8 -9.56 2.61 13.41
CA LYS A 8 -8.16 2.38 13.76
C LYS A 8 -7.57 3.72 14.23
N ASN A 9 -7.05 3.73 15.46
CA ASN A 9 -6.32 4.87 16.00
C ASN A 9 -4.89 4.83 15.47
N PHE A 10 -4.66 5.42 14.30
CA PHE A 10 -3.32 5.54 13.72
C PHE A 10 -2.52 6.60 14.48
N ASP A 11 -1.29 6.28 14.88
CA ASP A 11 -0.37 7.26 15.45
C ASP A 11 0.03 8.26 14.35
N PRO A 12 -0.21 9.57 14.51
CA PRO A 12 0.18 10.58 13.53
C PRO A 12 1.69 10.61 13.22
N ASN A 13 2.53 10.10 14.13
CA ASN A 13 3.97 10.03 13.96
C ASN A 13 4.46 8.73 13.33
N ASP A 14 3.57 7.76 13.13
CA ASP A 14 3.87 6.51 12.45
C ASP A 14 4.32 6.79 11.00
N PRO A 15 5.56 6.42 10.65
CA PRO A 15 6.08 6.60 9.30
C PRO A 15 5.26 5.92 8.20
N GLU A 16 4.70 4.73 8.46
CA GLU A 16 3.84 3.99 7.55
C GLU A 16 2.57 4.82 7.28
N TRP A 17 1.96 5.33 8.34
CA TRP A 17 0.77 6.17 8.27
C TRP A 17 1.00 7.49 7.53
N ARG A 18 2.13 8.14 7.77
CA ARG A 18 2.51 9.37 7.04
C ARG A 18 2.70 9.08 5.55
N THR A 19 3.29 7.95 5.20
CA THR A 19 3.50 7.53 3.81
C THR A 19 2.17 7.23 3.12
N MET A 20 1.25 6.52 3.78
CA MET A 20 -0.10 6.29 3.26
C MET A 20 -0.89 7.59 3.05
N LYS A 21 -0.75 8.58 3.93
CA LYS A 21 -1.36 9.92 3.73
C LYS A 21 -0.78 10.64 2.50
N LEU A 22 0.54 10.59 2.32
CA LEU A 22 1.19 11.16 1.14
C LEU A 22 0.73 10.47 -0.15
N MET A 23 0.57 9.14 -0.13
CA MET A 23 -0.01 8.38 -1.24
C MET A 23 -1.41 8.89 -1.58
N ARG A 24 -2.29 9.01 -0.58
CA ARG A 24 -3.65 9.52 -0.77
C ARG A 24 -3.64 10.87 -1.48
N GLU A 25 -2.84 11.80 -0.99
CA GLU A 25 -2.74 13.15 -1.55
C GLU A 25 -2.18 13.16 -2.97
N HIS A 26 -1.12 12.40 -3.21
CA HIS A 26 -0.47 12.32 -4.51
C HIS A 26 -1.40 11.70 -5.57
N GLU A 27 -2.06 10.59 -5.23
CA GLU A 27 -2.98 9.88 -6.13
C GLU A 27 -4.39 10.49 -6.13
N LYS A 28 -4.61 11.58 -5.38
CA LYS A 28 -5.88 12.32 -5.27
C LYS A 28 -7.06 11.42 -4.87
N ILE A 29 -6.80 10.48 -3.96
CA ILE A 29 -7.81 9.61 -3.39
C ILE A 29 -8.66 10.44 -2.42
N ASN A 30 -9.99 10.35 -2.54
CA ASN A 30 -10.90 11.04 -1.64
C ASN A 30 -10.71 10.56 -0.19
N ASP A 31 -10.83 11.48 0.76
CA ASP A 31 -10.76 11.24 2.20
C ASP A 31 -11.76 10.16 2.65
N ASP A 32 -12.97 10.16 2.09
CA ASP A 32 -14.00 9.16 2.41
C ASP A 32 -13.61 7.77 1.91
N ASP A 33 -13.14 7.66 0.66
CA ASP A 33 -12.72 6.38 0.08
C ASP A 33 -11.50 5.81 0.81
N PHE A 34 -10.53 6.68 1.12
CA PHE A 34 -9.37 6.32 1.90
C PHE A 34 -9.76 5.87 3.32
N SER A 35 -10.65 6.60 3.98
CA SER A 35 -11.14 6.27 5.33
C SER A 35 -11.93 4.95 5.34
N ASN A 36 -12.72 4.69 4.30
CA ASN A 36 -13.43 3.43 4.16
C ASN A 36 -12.47 2.27 3.93
N PHE A 37 -11.42 2.47 3.12
CA PHE A 37 -10.41 1.45 2.86
C PHE A 37 -9.60 1.08 4.12
N ILE A 38 -9.03 2.06 4.82
CA ILE A 38 -8.17 1.79 6.00
C ILE A 38 -8.91 1.13 7.17
N ASN A 39 -10.23 1.36 7.26
CA ASN A 39 -11.11 0.77 8.27
C ASN A 39 -11.85 -0.47 7.77
N SER A 40 -11.64 -0.88 6.51
CA SER A 40 -12.24 -2.10 5.99
C SER A 40 -11.59 -3.33 6.62
N ASP A 41 -12.44 -4.29 7.01
CA ASP A 41 -11.98 -5.63 7.30
C ASP A 41 -11.77 -6.35 5.97
N LEU A 42 -10.53 -6.41 5.51
CA LEU A 42 -10.15 -7.09 4.27
C LEU A 42 -10.02 -8.62 4.47
N GLY A 43 -10.36 -9.14 5.65
CA GLY A 43 -10.31 -10.55 5.96
C GLY A 43 -8.89 -11.07 6.19
N SER A 44 -8.71 -12.37 5.97
CA SER A 44 -7.43 -13.08 6.10
C SER A 44 -6.40 -12.65 5.04
N ALA A 45 -5.12 -12.98 5.27
CA ALA A 45 -4.05 -12.65 4.32
C ALA A 45 -4.26 -13.27 2.92
N ASP A 46 -4.87 -14.45 2.84
CA ASP A 46 -5.16 -15.11 1.56
C ASP A 46 -6.30 -14.41 0.81
N GLU A 47 -7.34 -13.94 1.53
CA GLU A 47 -8.43 -13.15 0.95
C GLU A 47 -7.92 -11.79 0.44
N GLN A 48 -7.05 -11.13 1.21
CA GLN A 48 -6.38 -9.89 0.80
C GLN A 48 -5.58 -10.10 -0.50
N LEU A 49 -4.80 -11.18 -0.58
CA LEU A 49 -4.04 -11.50 -1.79
C LEU A 49 -4.97 -11.72 -2.99
N ASP A 50 -6.06 -12.48 -2.84
CA ASP A 50 -6.99 -12.73 -3.95
C ASP A 50 -7.68 -11.45 -4.45
N ILE A 51 -8.06 -10.56 -3.52
CA ILE A 51 -8.61 -9.23 -3.82
C ILE A 51 -7.59 -8.41 -4.62
N VAL A 52 -6.34 -8.30 -4.14
CA VAL A 52 -5.27 -7.56 -4.81
C VAL A 52 -5.03 -8.10 -6.21
N MET A 53 -4.94 -9.43 -6.36
CA MET A 53 -4.76 -10.08 -7.65
C MET A 53 -5.92 -9.78 -8.61
N THR A 54 -7.16 -9.79 -8.12
CA THR A 54 -8.35 -9.52 -8.92
C THR A 54 -8.42 -8.06 -9.39
N ILE A 55 -8.09 -7.12 -8.52
CA ILE A 55 -8.04 -5.68 -8.84
C ILE A 55 -6.94 -5.43 -9.87
N LEU A 56 -5.72 -5.87 -9.58
CA LEU A 56 -4.57 -5.63 -10.44
C LEU A 56 -4.69 -6.33 -11.79
N LYS A 57 -5.39 -7.47 -11.90
CA LYS A 57 -5.59 -8.16 -13.20
C LYS A 57 -6.19 -7.26 -14.28
N LYS A 58 -7.04 -6.30 -13.90
CA LYS A 58 -7.68 -5.35 -14.82
C LYS A 58 -6.86 -4.08 -15.07
N ALA A 59 -5.82 -3.84 -14.27
CA ALA A 59 -4.97 -2.66 -14.36
C ALA A 59 -3.92 -2.80 -15.48
N SER A 60 -3.52 -1.67 -16.04
CA SER A 60 -2.37 -1.57 -16.95
C SER A 60 -1.06 -1.92 -16.24
N TYR A 61 -0.01 -2.22 -17.01
CA TYR A 61 1.33 -2.46 -16.45
C TYR A 61 1.81 -1.27 -15.60
N LYS A 62 1.64 -0.05 -16.11
CA LYS A 62 2.04 1.18 -15.41
C LYS A 62 1.31 1.34 -14.08
N GLU A 63 0.02 1.07 -14.02
CA GLU A 63 -0.77 1.13 -12.77
C GLU A 63 -0.32 0.07 -11.75
N LYS A 64 0.04 -1.13 -12.21
CA LYS A 64 0.59 -2.17 -11.33
C LYS A 64 1.94 -1.77 -10.75
N VAL A 65 2.86 -1.29 -11.60
CA VAL A 65 4.17 -0.79 -11.18
C VAL A 65 4.00 0.34 -10.16
N ARG A 66 3.09 1.29 -10.44
CA ARG A 66 2.77 2.40 -9.55
C ARG A 66 2.27 1.96 -8.18
N ALA A 67 1.34 1.00 -8.14
CA ALA A 67 0.82 0.45 -6.90
C ALA A 67 1.91 -0.25 -6.07
N LEU A 68 2.78 -1.01 -6.73
CA LEU A 68 3.92 -1.68 -6.10
C LEU A 68 4.96 -0.69 -5.59
N ALA A 69 5.18 0.42 -6.28
CA ALA A 69 6.12 1.45 -5.84
C ALA A 69 5.63 2.16 -4.57
N TRP A 70 4.32 2.37 -4.42
CA TRP A 70 3.76 2.84 -3.15
C TRP A 70 3.90 1.82 -2.03
N MET A 71 3.67 0.54 -2.31
CA MET A 71 3.86 -0.53 -1.32
C MET A 71 5.33 -0.60 -0.84
N ASP A 72 6.29 -0.49 -1.75
CA ASP A 72 7.72 -0.45 -1.43
C ASP A 72 8.06 0.73 -0.49
N LEU A 73 7.53 1.93 -0.78
CA LEU A 73 7.73 3.10 0.08
C LEU A 73 7.10 2.95 1.46
N VAL A 74 5.91 2.37 1.56
CA VAL A 74 5.23 2.12 2.83
C VAL A 74 6.03 1.14 3.69
N MET A 75 6.49 0.02 3.11
CA MET A 75 7.33 -0.96 3.80
C MET A 75 8.70 -0.40 4.23
N ILE A 76 9.32 0.48 3.43
CA ILE A 76 10.57 1.15 3.80
C ILE A 76 10.35 2.14 4.94
N ALA A 77 9.24 2.86 4.95
CA ALA A 77 8.94 3.86 5.97
C ALA A 77 8.79 3.22 7.36
N ASP A 78 8.17 2.05 7.44
CA ASP A 78 8.00 1.29 8.70
C ASP A 78 9.34 0.86 9.33
N GLY A 79 10.45 0.88 8.57
CA GLY A 79 11.80 0.62 9.06
C GLY A 79 12.09 -0.85 9.41
N ASP A 80 11.03 -1.63 9.64
CA ASP A 80 11.01 -3.08 9.72
C ASP A 80 10.18 -3.61 8.55
N ILE A 81 10.84 -4.12 7.51
CA ILE A 81 10.13 -4.87 6.47
C ILE A 81 9.56 -6.12 7.14
N HIS A 82 8.27 -6.09 7.48
CA HIS A 82 7.59 -7.26 8.02
C HIS A 82 7.61 -8.37 6.95
N ASN A 83 8.16 -9.54 7.29
CA ASN A 83 8.33 -10.68 6.36
C ASN A 83 7.08 -10.99 5.53
N LYS A 84 5.88 -10.76 6.07
CA LYS A 84 4.61 -11.03 5.39
C LYS A 84 4.28 -10.03 4.28
N GLU A 85 4.55 -8.75 4.45
CA GLU A 85 4.28 -7.70 3.46
C GLU A 85 5.25 -7.84 2.28
N TYR A 86 6.51 -8.13 2.59
CA TYR A 86 7.51 -8.44 1.57
C TYR A 86 7.19 -9.73 0.81
N GLU A 87 6.74 -10.78 1.49
CA GLU A 87 6.27 -11.99 0.83
C GLU A 87 5.10 -11.71 -0.13
N LEU A 88 4.16 -10.85 0.27
CA LEU A 88 3.05 -10.43 -0.57
C LEU A 88 3.55 -9.65 -1.80
N TYR A 89 4.42 -8.67 -1.58
CA TYR A 89 5.06 -7.87 -2.62
C TYR A 89 5.75 -8.75 -3.68
N VAL A 90 6.61 -9.70 -3.25
CA VAL A 90 7.33 -10.62 -4.13
C VAL A 90 6.37 -11.54 -4.89
N LYS A 91 5.28 -12.00 -4.27
CA LYS A 91 4.27 -12.82 -4.96
C LYS A 91 3.57 -12.04 -6.07
N VAL A 92 3.23 -10.77 -5.84
CA VAL A 92 2.57 -9.91 -6.83
C VAL A 92 3.51 -9.63 -8.01
N LEU A 93 4.78 -9.28 -7.75
CA LEU A 93 5.80 -9.11 -8.80
C LEU A 93 5.89 -10.33 -9.71
N LYS A 94 6.05 -11.53 -9.12
CA LYS A 94 6.17 -12.79 -9.87
C LYS A 94 4.91 -13.13 -10.66
N LYS A 95 3.73 -12.83 -10.12
CA LYS A 95 2.45 -13.15 -10.79
C LYS A 95 2.16 -12.29 -12.00
N PHE A 96 2.62 -11.04 -11.99
CA PHE A 96 2.41 -10.10 -13.09
C PHE A 96 3.63 -9.93 -13.99
N ASP A 97 4.71 -10.68 -13.74
CA ASP A 97 5.98 -10.61 -14.47
C ASP A 97 6.54 -9.17 -14.52
N ILE A 98 6.56 -8.53 -13.34
CA ILE A 98 7.03 -7.15 -13.17
C ILE A 98 8.48 -7.19 -12.66
N ASP A 99 9.35 -6.44 -13.33
CA ASP A 99 10.73 -6.24 -12.87
C ASP A 99 10.75 -5.33 -11.63
N GLU A 100 11.47 -5.74 -10.60
CA GLU A 100 11.66 -4.94 -9.39
C GLU A 100 12.38 -3.61 -9.72
N GLU A 101 13.24 -3.59 -10.73
CA GLU A 101 13.87 -2.35 -11.19
C GLU A 101 12.85 -1.35 -11.73
N ASP A 102 11.77 -1.80 -12.37
CA ASP A 102 10.73 -0.90 -12.87
C ASP A 102 9.98 -0.24 -11.73
N VAL A 103 9.76 -0.97 -10.63
CA VAL A 103 9.17 -0.44 -9.39
C VAL A 103 10.07 0.62 -8.78
N LYS A 104 11.38 0.35 -8.66
CA LYS A 104 12.36 1.30 -8.12
C LYS A 104 12.58 2.54 -9.00
N LYS A 105 12.38 2.42 -10.31
CA LYS A 105 12.51 3.52 -11.28
C LYS A 105 11.27 4.40 -11.34
N ASP A 106 10.11 3.93 -10.90
CA ASP A 106 8.92 4.77 -10.80
C ASP A 106 9.15 5.81 -9.70
N LYS A 107 9.64 6.99 -10.11
CA LYS A 107 10.02 8.10 -9.24
C LYS A 107 8.80 8.69 -8.55
N ILE A 108 8.24 7.99 -7.57
CA ILE A 108 7.45 8.60 -6.51
C ILE A 108 8.42 9.42 -5.68
N SER A 109 8.61 10.67 -6.07
CA SER A 109 9.39 11.61 -5.26
C SER A 109 8.50 12.01 -4.11
N LEU A 110 8.71 11.42 -2.93
CA LEU A 110 8.12 11.94 -1.71
C LEU A 110 8.61 13.40 -1.56
N PRO A 111 7.72 14.37 -1.24
CA PRO A 111 8.17 15.67 -0.78
C PRO A 111 9.16 15.46 0.35
N SER A 112 10.31 16.12 0.30
CA SER A 112 11.27 16.07 1.41
C SER A 112 10.55 16.48 2.70
N LEU A 113 10.42 15.52 3.62
CA LEU A 113 9.83 15.73 4.95
C LEU A 113 10.65 16.73 5.78
#